data_AF-A0A2V8R5T9-F1
#
_entry.id   AF-A0A2V8R5T9-F1
#
_cell.length_a   1.000
_cell.length_b   1.000
_cell.length_c   1.000
_cell.angle_alpha   90.00
_cell.angle_beta   90.00
_cell.angle_gamma   90.00
#
_symmetry.space_group_name_H-M   'P 1'
#
loop_
_entity.id
_entity.type
_entity.pdbx_description
1 polymer ?
#
loop_
_entity_poly.entity_id
_entity_poly.type
_entity_poly.pdbx_seq_one_letter_code
_entity_poly.pdbx_strand_id
1 'polypeptide(L)' 'MEEDSRPGTAEEGPRCMWCGMLLRDEEARRARRPVCDKCVRLLMSAGVSDEEIFGTRPDDPGYP' A
#
# COMPACT_ATOMS: atom_id res chain seq x y z
N MET A 1 25.79 -23.26 -22.68
CA MET A 1 24.58 -23.17 -21.83
C MET A 1 24.49 -21.72 -21.41
N GLU A 2 23.86 -20.92 -22.28
CA GLU A 2 23.60 -19.51 -22.06
C GLU A 2 22.11 -19.40 -21.79
N GLU A 3 21.73 -19.07 -20.57
CA GLU A 3 20.60 -18.18 -20.31
C GLU A 3 20.86 -17.51 -18.96
N ASP A 4 21.62 -16.42 -19.08
CA ASP A 4 21.67 -15.32 -18.14
C ASP A 4 20.25 -14.82 -17.82
N SER A 5 20.11 -14.13 -16.69
CA SER A 5 18.88 -13.45 -16.24
C SER A 5 17.87 -14.31 -15.47
N ARG A 6 18.26 -14.75 -14.27
CA ARG A 6 17.33 -14.63 -13.14
C ARG A 6 17.29 -13.15 -12.77
N PRO A 7 16.26 -12.36 -13.15
CA PRO A 7 16.10 -11.06 -12.52
C PRO A 7 16.03 -11.32 -11.02
N GLY A 8 16.76 -10.50 -10.28
CA GLY A 8 17.07 -10.74 -8.88
C GLY A 8 15.85 -11.06 -8.04
N THR A 9 16.10 -11.38 -6.79
CA THR A 9 15.18 -11.03 -5.71
C THR A 9 14.90 -9.52 -5.83
N ALA A 10 14.04 -9.12 -6.75
CA ALA A 10 13.52 -7.79 -6.90
C ALA A 10 12.67 -7.66 -5.65
N GLU A 11 13.30 -7.18 -4.58
CA GLU A 11 12.73 -6.94 -3.27
C GLU A 11 11.28 -6.58 -3.48
N GLU A 12 10.38 -7.54 -3.24
CA GLU A 12 8.96 -7.41 -3.56
C GLU A 12 8.37 -6.52 -2.48
N GLY A 13 8.79 -5.26 -2.52
CA GLY A 13 8.34 -4.22 -1.63
C GLY A 13 6.83 -4.12 -1.73
N PRO A 14 6.19 -3.64 -0.66
CA PRO A 14 4.75 -3.55 -0.59
C PRO A 14 4.20 -2.79 -1.79
N ARG A 15 3.24 -3.38 -2.50
CA ARG A 15 2.63 -2.76 -3.67
C ARG A 15 1.34 -2.06 -3.27
N CYS A 16 1.08 -0.93 -3.90
CA CYS A 16 -0.20 -0.24 -3.79
C CYS A 16 -1.32 -1.20 -4.19
N MET A 17 -2.26 -1.44 -3.28
CA MET A 17 -3.42 -2.32 -3.51
C MET A 17 -4.31 -1.84 -4.67
N TRP A 18 -4.30 -0.54 -4.97
CA TRP A 18 -5.16 0.07 -5.97
C TRP A 18 -4.56 0.10 -7.37
N CYS A 19 -3.28 0.39 -7.51
CA CYS A 19 -2.64 0.58 -8.81
C CYS A 19 -1.42 -0.32 -9.07
N GLY A 20 -1.05 -1.17 -8.11
CA GLY A 20 0.08 -2.11 -8.23
C GLY A 20 1.46 -1.48 -8.19
N MET A 21 1.56 -0.16 -8.00
CA MET A 21 2.83 0.57 -7.92
C MET A 21 3.64 0.13 -6.70
N LEU A 22 4.95 -0.07 -6.87
CA LEU A 22 5.87 -0.39 -5.78
C LEU A 22 5.94 0.79 -4.78
N LEU A 23 5.74 0.52 -3.50
CA LEU A 23 5.87 1.50 -2.42
C LEU A 23 7.19 1.31 -1.69
N ARG A 24 7.63 2.35 -0.98
CA ARG A 24 8.68 2.21 0.01
C ARG A 24 8.12 1.53 1.26
N ASP A 25 8.91 0.65 1.87
CA ASP A 25 8.52 -0.15 3.04
C ASP A 25 7.99 0.72 4.22
N GLU A 26 8.55 1.93 4.36
CA GLU A 26 8.18 2.92 5.37
C GLU A 26 6.74 3.43 5.23
N GLU A 27 6.27 3.61 3.99
CA GLU A 27 4.90 4.08 3.69
C GLU A 27 3.88 2.97 3.92
N ALA A 28 4.24 1.73 3.61
CA ALA A 28 3.37 0.58 3.82
C ALA A 28 3.26 0.14 5.28
N ARG A 29 4.32 0.25 6.08
CA ARG A 29 4.28 -0.12 7.52
C ARG A 29 3.37 0.76 8.34
N ARG A 30 3.13 1.99 7.90
CA ARG A 30 2.34 2.97 8.65
C ARG A 30 0.84 2.75 8.49
N ALA A 31 0.43 2.00 7.47
CA ALA A 31 -0.96 1.75 7.11
C ALA A 31 -1.29 0.25 7.11
N ARG A 32 -2.53 -0.09 7.45
CA ARG A 32 -3.02 -1.48 7.37
C ARG A 32 -3.10 -1.95 5.91
N ARG A 33 -3.33 -1.00 4.99
CA ARG A 33 -3.37 -1.23 3.54
C ARG A 33 -2.29 -0.39 2.86
N PRO A 34 -1.39 -1.00 2.07
CA PRO A 34 -0.41 -0.26 1.29
C PRO A 34 -1.10 0.47 0.13
N VAL A 35 -1.16 1.81 0.20
CA VAL A 35 -1.75 2.67 -0.85
C VAL A 35 -0.80 3.82 -1.16
N CYS A 36 -0.53 4.09 -2.44
CA CYS A 36 0.36 5.19 -2.84
C CYS A 36 -0.31 6.55 -2.71
N ASP A 37 0.50 7.61 -2.50
CA ASP A 37 0.03 9.00 -2.37
C ASP A 37 -0.93 9.43 -3.51
N LYS A 38 -0.67 8.98 -4.74
CA LYS A 38 -1.55 9.26 -5.88
C LYS A 38 -2.95 8.68 -5.69
N CYS A 39 -3.06 7.42 -5.27
CA CYS A 39 -4.34 6.77 -5.01
C CYS A 39 -5.01 7.39 -3.78
N VAL A 40 -4.25 7.74 -2.74
CA VAL A 40 -4.78 8.43 -1.55
C VAL A 40 -5.44 9.75 -1.94
N ARG A 41 -4.76 10.60 -2.72
CA ARG A 41 -5.34 11.87 -3.19
C ARG A 41 -6.60 11.69 -4.02
N LEU A 42 -6.62 10.69 -4.90
CA LEU A 42 -7.80 10.37 -5.72
C LEU A 42 -8.98 9.92 -4.85
N LEU A 43 -8.72 9.06 -3.87
CA LEU A 43 -9.73 8.53 -2.96
C LEU A 43 -10.29 9.64 -2.06
N MET A 44 -9.43 10.49 -1.50
CA MET A 44 -9.89 11.65 -0.73
C MET A 44 -10.68 12.64 -1.58
N SER A 45 -10.29 12.87 -2.85
CA SER A 45 -11.05 13.71 -3.77
C SER A 45 -12.43 13.12 -4.11
N ALA A 46 -12.56 11.79 -4.04
CA ALA A 46 -13.82 11.08 -4.19
C ALA A 46 -14.66 11.02 -2.90
N GLY A 47 -14.18 11.61 -1.79
CA GLY A 47 -14.87 11.62 -0.50
C GLY A 47 -14.63 10.36 0.35
N VAL A 48 -13.64 9.54 0.02
CA VAL A 48 -13.25 8.38 0.81
C VAL A 48 -12.33 8.82 1.96
N SER A 49 -12.70 8.47 3.20
CA SER A 49 -11.92 8.80 4.40
C SER A 49 -10.62 7.99 4.49
N ASP A 50 -9.61 8.51 5.20
CA ASP A 50 -8.34 7.80 5.42
C ASP A 50 -8.54 6.43 6.08
N GLU A 51 -9.52 6.29 6.97
CA GLU A 51 -9.88 5.02 7.62
C GLU A 51 -10.35 3.96 6.61
N GLU A 52 -11.02 4.35 5.53
CA GLU A 52 -11.44 3.44 4.47
C GLU A 52 -10.29 3.12 3.49
N ILE A 53 -9.42 4.10 3.24
CA ILE A 53 -8.26 3.98 2.36
C ILE A 53 -7.21 3.05 2.97
N PHE A 54 -6.84 3.31 4.22
CA PHE A 54 -5.73 2.65 4.92
C PHE A 54 -6.20 1.57 5.90
N GLY A 55 -7.50 1.51 6.21
CA GLY A 55 -8.07 0.68 7.26
C GLY A 55 -8.05 1.38 8.62
N THR A 56 -9.07 1.16 9.45
CA THR A 56 -9.06 1.57 10.86
C THR A 56 -7.87 0.91 11.57
N ARG A 57 -7.10 1.71 12.31
CA ARG A 57 -6.01 1.21 13.15
C ARG A 57 -6.59 0.15 14.10
N PRO A 58 -5.88 -0.95 14.38
CA PRO A 58 -6.33 -1.97 15.33
C PRO A 58 -6.38 -1.47 16.81
N ASP A 59 -6.18 -0.18 17.05
CA ASP A 59 -6.22 0.47 18.37
C ASP A 59 -7.46 1.37 18.51
N ASP A 60 -8.56 1.05 17.82
CA ASP A 60 -9.86 1.64 18.12
C ASP A 60 -10.65 0.65 19.01
N PRO A 61 -10.68 0.85 20.34
CA PRO A 61 -11.45 0.02 21.29
C PRO A 61 -12.96 0.30 21.23
N GLY A 62 -13.50 0.69 20.06
CA GLY A 62 -14.80 1.32 19.91
C GLY A 62 -15.78 0.62 18.97
N TYR A 63 -15.76 -0.71 18.85
CA TYR A 63 -16.87 -1.45 18.25
C TYR A 63 -17.58 -2.30 19.31
N PRO A 64 -18.91 -2.11 19.54
CA PRO A 64 -19.69 -2.88 20.52
C PRO A 64 -19.83 -4.37 20.16
#